data_AF-A0A1V5S0G1-F1
#
_entry.id   AF-A0A1V5S0G1-F1
#
_cell.length_a   1.000
_cell.length_b   1.000
_cell.length_c   1.000
_cell.angle_alpha   90.00
_cell.angle_beta   90.00
_cell.angle_gamma   90.00
#
_symmetry.space_group_name_H-M   'P 1'
#
loop_
_entity.id
_entity.type
_entity.pdbx_description
1 polymer ?
#
loop_
_entity_poly.entity_id
_entity_poly.type
_entity_poly.pdbx_seq_one_letter_code
_entity_poly.pdbx_strand_id
1 'polypeptide(L)'
;MYRGLAGYNSSIRKIKYCYSTGNVTGHSYVGGITGENCGEITYCYTSCKITGDFDSPIWGVSVSGTCNASYYLSDNSVPGYWGARTYEQMSDKESFIGWDFDTTWGIGLDSAYDFPTLGLGGSIITTQSPGGTISPDKTLVYAPGSVANYSLTPNYGYSIVDVLIDNYSKGSIRRFELTNIQTSHKISAVFRKQFMLVPQSELMLDRDDGVIVSFDDNLTVSDIISDFSSTDVVLMNNGEQLSQDDTAGTGCQVNLMVADEIHDSLTLVILGDVNGDGKANISDVRKALRVAVGLESFDDVVFEYAANVVDSDQKINIADVRLLLRVAVGLQEFLLPE
;
A
#
# COMPACT_ATOMS: atom_id res chain seq x y z
N MET A 1 51.01 7.14 -18.32
CA MET A 1 49.68 7.04 -18.95
C MET A 1 48.74 7.86 -18.06
N TYR A 2 48.39 9.09 -18.46
CA TYR A 2 47.64 10.05 -17.64
C TYR A 2 46.15 9.75 -17.75
N ARG A 3 45.50 9.11 -16.78
CA ARG A 3 44.04 8.90 -16.87
C ARG A 3 43.34 8.95 -15.51
N GLY A 4 43.05 10.17 -15.05
CA GLY A 4 41.72 10.47 -14.51
C GLY A 4 40.70 10.57 -15.66
N LEU A 5 39.45 10.92 -15.34
CA LEU A 5 38.32 10.94 -16.29
C LEU A 5 38.59 11.76 -17.58
N ALA A 6 39.28 12.90 -17.48
CA ALA A 6 39.68 13.74 -18.60
C ALA A 6 41.15 14.16 -18.52
N GLY A 7 41.82 14.40 -19.65
CA GLY A 7 43.20 14.92 -19.67
C GLY A 7 43.27 16.45 -19.50
N TYR A 8 42.35 17.17 -20.15
CA TYR A 8 42.31 18.63 -20.22
C TYR A 8 40.86 19.12 -20.26
N ASN A 9 40.50 20.04 -19.36
CA ASN A 9 39.20 20.72 -19.31
C ASN A 9 39.34 22.19 -19.74
N SER A 10 38.98 22.51 -20.99
CA SER A 10 39.09 23.88 -21.53
C SER A 10 38.13 24.88 -20.87
N SER A 11 38.41 26.18 -20.98
CA SER A 11 37.70 27.26 -20.27
C SER A 11 36.19 27.36 -20.43
N ILE A 12 35.62 26.86 -21.53
CA ILE A 12 34.16 26.89 -21.78
C ILE A 12 33.45 25.58 -21.41
N ARG A 13 34.17 24.58 -20.90
CA ARG A 13 33.65 23.23 -20.64
C ARG A 13 33.36 23.03 -19.16
N LYS A 14 32.41 22.14 -18.90
CA LYS A 14 31.95 21.78 -17.56
C LYS A 14 32.06 20.28 -17.38
N ILE A 15 32.72 19.87 -16.31
CA ILE A 15 32.70 18.49 -15.82
C ILE A 15 31.74 18.48 -14.62
N LYS A 16 30.61 17.80 -14.77
CA LYS A 16 29.57 17.74 -13.75
C LYS A 16 29.10 16.33 -13.52
N TYR A 17 28.72 16.02 -12.29
CA TYR A 17 28.13 14.74 -11.93
C TYR A 17 29.00 13.56 -12.39
N CYS A 18 30.27 13.59 -12.01
CA CYS A 18 31.27 12.63 -12.47
C CYS A 18 32.07 12.10 -11.28
N TYR A 19 32.51 10.85 -11.37
CA TYR A 19 33.39 10.29 -10.37
C TYR A 19 34.44 9.37 -10.97
N SER A 20 35.55 9.22 -10.25
CA SER A 20 36.62 8.29 -10.60
C SER A 20 37.02 7.47 -9.37
N THR A 21 37.17 6.17 -9.56
CA THR A 21 37.54 5.20 -8.51
C THR A 21 38.82 4.42 -8.82
N GLY A 22 39.31 4.45 -10.07
CA GLY A 22 40.52 3.75 -10.49
C GLY A 22 41.79 4.53 -10.18
N ASN A 23 42.81 3.88 -9.62
CA ASN A 23 44.08 4.52 -9.26
C ASN A 23 44.75 5.20 -10.48
N VAL A 24 45.34 6.38 -10.24
CA VAL A 24 45.95 7.22 -11.29
C VAL A 24 47.42 7.45 -10.98
N THR A 25 48.30 7.07 -11.91
CA THR A 25 49.75 7.28 -11.78
C THR A 25 50.31 8.05 -12.97
N GLY A 26 51.06 9.11 -12.72
CA GLY A 26 51.73 9.93 -13.72
C GLY A 26 52.94 10.69 -13.15
N HIS A 27 53.59 11.49 -14.00
CA HIS A 27 54.75 12.30 -13.59
C HIS A 27 54.33 13.72 -13.21
N SER A 28 53.73 14.48 -14.12
CA SER A 28 53.29 15.86 -13.88
C SER A 28 51.83 16.06 -14.27
N TYR A 29 51.15 16.99 -13.58
CA TYR A 29 49.75 17.37 -13.81
C TYR A 29 48.78 16.19 -13.69
N VAL A 30 48.86 15.46 -12.58
CA VAL A 30 48.06 14.25 -12.35
C VAL A 30 46.83 14.55 -11.49
N GLY A 31 45.63 14.51 -12.06
CA GLY A 31 44.39 14.64 -11.27
C GLY A 31 43.46 13.44 -11.39
N GLY A 32 42.66 13.21 -10.35
CA GLY A 32 41.68 12.12 -10.32
C GLY A 32 40.49 12.34 -11.25
N ILE A 33 40.07 13.60 -11.44
CA ILE A 33 39.01 13.96 -12.40
C ILE A 33 39.62 14.49 -13.69
N THR A 34 40.52 15.47 -13.62
CA THR A 34 41.17 16.03 -14.81
C THR A 34 42.66 16.28 -14.61
N GLY A 35 43.50 16.14 -15.63
CA GLY A 35 44.92 16.51 -15.54
C GLY A 35 45.12 18.02 -15.45
N GLU A 36 44.53 18.77 -16.38
CA GLU A 36 44.55 20.23 -16.39
C GLU A 36 43.14 20.79 -16.40
N ASN A 37 42.90 21.84 -15.60
CA ASN A 37 41.60 22.50 -15.48
C ASN A 37 41.68 23.99 -15.79
N CYS A 38 41.01 24.39 -16.86
CA CYS A 38 40.74 25.79 -17.20
C CYS A 38 39.24 26.13 -17.15
N GLY A 39 38.36 25.11 -17.06
CA GLY A 39 36.89 25.23 -17.01
C GLY A 39 36.29 24.98 -15.62
N GLU A 40 35.02 24.58 -15.59
CA GLU A 40 34.24 24.38 -14.35
C GLU A 40 34.15 22.89 -13.97
N ILE A 41 34.47 22.55 -12.71
CA ILE A 41 34.23 21.23 -12.12
C ILE A 41 33.22 21.37 -10.97
N THR A 42 32.08 20.68 -11.05
CA THR A 42 31.07 20.73 -9.98
C THR A 42 30.41 19.40 -9.72
N TYR A 43 30.13 19.09 -8.45
CA TYR A 43 29.46 17.85 -8.07
C TYR A 43 30.23 16.63 -8.60
N CYS A 44 31.54 16.61 -8.39
CA CYS A 44 32.40 15.50 -8.78
C CYS A 44 33.18 14.96 -7.58
N TYR A 45 33.58 13.69 -7.62
CA TYR A 45 34.49 13.18 -6.61
C TYR A 45 35.51 12.17 -7.13
N THR A 46 36.64 12.05 -6.43
CA THR A 46 37.62 10.98 -6.69
C THR A 46 37.94 10.20 -5.43
N SER A 47 37.82 8.87 -5.50
CA SER A 47 38.30 7.96 -4.44
C SER A 47 39.64 7.29 -4.78
N CYS A 48 40.21 7.67 -5.93
CA CYS A 48 41.43 7.11 -6.47
C CYS A 48 42.64 7.37 -5.56
N LYS A 49 43.57 6.43 -5.49
CA LYS A 49 44.95 6.74 -5.09
C LYS A 49 45.66 7.45 -6.25
N ILE A 50 46.19 8.63 -6.00
CA ILE A 50 46.87 9.45 -7.02
C ILE A 50 48.37 9.48 -6.73
N THR A 51 49.19 9.19 -7.74
CA THR A 51 50.66 9.16 -7.63
C THR A 51 51.28 9.98 -8.75
N GLY A 52 52.04 11.01 -8.39
CA GLY A 52 52.68 11.97 -9.32
C GLY A 52 52.64 13.38 -8.77
N ASP A 53 53.06 14.36 -9.57
CA ASP A 53 53.01 15.78 -9.18
C ASP A 53 51.64 16.37 -9.53
N PHE A 54 51.02 17.03 -8.55
CA PHE A 54 49.73 17.70 -8.69
C PHE A 54 49.54 18.82 -7.68
N ASP A 55 48.73 19.81 -8.06
CA ASP A 55 48.28 20.89 -7.19
C ASP A 55 47.03 20.52 -6.40
N SER A 56 46.27 19.50 -6.83
CA SER A 56 45.07 19.02 -6.15
C SER A 56 44.78 17.54 -6.49
N PRO A 57 44.18 16.76 -5.58
CA PRO A 57 43.72 15.42 -5.93
C PRO A 57 42.61 15.41 -7.00
N ILE A 58 41.80 16.48 -7.12
CA ILE A 58 40.73 16.54 -8.11
C ILE A 58 41.30 16.88 -9.50
N TRP A 59 42.24 17.82 -9.57
CA TRP A 59 42.88 18.27 -10.80
C TRP A 59 44.41 18.31 -10.67
N GLY A 60 45.14 17.97 -11.73
CA GLY A 60 46.60 18.03 -11.70
C GLY A 60 47.17 19.45 -11.64
N VAL A 61 46.66 20.36 -12.47
CA VAL A 61 46.96 21.81 -12.44
C VAL A 61 45.69 22.60 -12.77
N SER A 62 45.50 23.76 -12.13
CA SER A 62 44.42 24.69 -12.46
C SER A 62 45.00 26.05 -12.82
N VAL A 63 44.68 26.53 -14.03
CA VAL A 63 45.17 27.83 -14.53
C VAL A 63 44.14 28.91 -14.30
N SER A 64 42.93 28.69 -14.79
CA SER A 64 41.78 29.61 -14.66
C SER A 64 40.48 28.88 -14.27
N GLY A 65 40.57 27.59 -13.98
CA GLY A 65 39.42 26.74 -13.72
C GLY A 65 38.89 26.89 -12.29
N THR A 66 37.61 26.59 -12.12
CA THR A 66 36.95 26.56 -10.80
C THR A 66 36.58 25.14 -10.43
N CYS A 67 36.53 24.88 -9.13
CA CYS A 67 36.06 23.61 -8.58
C CYS A 67 35.14 23.92 -7.39
N ASN A 68 33.88 23.50 -7.47
CA ASN A 68 32.89 23.72 -6.42
C ASN A 68 32.14 22.43 -6.07
N ALA A 69 31.70 22.29 -4.82
CA ALA A 69 30.94 21.12 -4.33
C ALA A 69 31.52 19.79 -4.85
N SER A 70 32.84 19.64 -4.83
CA SER A 70 33.54 18.48 -5.37
C SER A 70 34.59 18.03 -4.38
N TYR A 71 34.78 16.71 -4.28
CA TYR A 71 35.44 16.12 -3.12
C TYR A 71 36.46 15.05 -3.50
N TYR A 72 37.32 14.69 -2.56
CA TYR A 72 38.25 13.58 -2.74
C TYR A 72 38.44 12.79 -1.44
N LEU A 73 38.71 11.50 -1.58
CA LEU A 73 39.01 10.64 -0.43
C LEU A 73 40.41 10.94 0.10
N SER A 74 40.49 11.50 1.31
CA SER A 74 41.75 11.87 1.97
C SER A 74 42.63 10.68 2.32
N ASP A 75 42.01 9.52 2.55
CA ASP A 75 42.68 8.34 3.11
C ASP A 75 43.59 7.66 2.09
N ASN A 76 43.29 7.85 0.80
CA ASN A 76 44.08 7.37 -0.34
C ASN A 76 44.95 8.46 -0.99
N SER A 77 44.90 9.69 -0.49
CA SER A 77 45.51 10.89 -1.10
C SER A 77 46.33 11.68 -0.07
N VAL A 78 46.81 12.86 -0.44
CA VAL A 78 47.50 13.78 0.48
C VAL A 78 46.43 14.59 1.26
N PRO A 79 46.39 14.53 2.60
CA PRO A 79 45.49 15.34 3.41
C PRO A 79 45.82 16.84 3.30
N GLY A 80 44.81 17.72 3.44
CA GLY A 80 45.02 19.17 3.60
C GLY A 80 44.58 20.06 2.43
N TYR A 81 44.08 19.50 1.33
CA TYR A 81 43.48 20.28 0.24
C TYR A 81 41.98 20.48 0.45
N TRP A 82 41.44 21.55 -0.14
CA TRP A 82 40.01 21.87 -0.09
C TRP A 82 39.20 20.74 -0.74
N GLY A 83 38.10 20.33 -0.10
CA GLY A 83 37.25 19.23 -0.57
C GLY A 83 37.65 17.84 -0.06
N ALA A 84 38.62 17.73 0.86
CA ALA A 84 38.96 16.46 1.50
C ALA A 84 37.77 15.85 2.27
N ARG A 85 37.61 14.52 2.16
CA ARG A 85 36.64 13.72 2.89
C ARG A 85 37.30 12.42 3.35
N THR A 86 37.14 12.05 4.63
CA THR A 86 37.53 10.71 5.12
C THR A 86 36.62 9.64 4.52
N TYR A 87 36.95 8.37 4.70
CA TYR A 87 36.06 7.27 4.32
C TYR A 87 34.64 7.46 4.87
N GLU A 88 34.51 7.71 6.17
CA GLU A 88 33.22 7.90 6.84
C GLU A 88 32.43 9.07 6.24
N GLN A 89 33.11 10.19 5.97
CA GLN A 89 32.47 11.33 5.32
C GLN A 89 32.10 11.02 3.87
N MET A 90 32.98 10.34 3.12
CA MET A 90 32.69 9.90 1.76
C MET A 90 31.51 8.92 1.69
N SER A 91 31.16 8.26 2.80
CA SER A 91 30.00 7.37 2.94
C SER A 91 28.77 8.02 3.54
N ASP A 92 28.84 9.31 3.89
CA ASP A 92 27.73 10.07 4.46
C ASP A 92 27.24 11.13 3.45
N LYS A 93 25.97 11.04 3.04
CA LYS A 93 25.33 11.99 2.11
C LYS A 93 25.38 13.43 2.61
N GLU A 94 25.29 13.65 3.93
CA GLU A 94 25.25 14.99 4.52
C GLU A 94 26.62 15.70 4.38
N SER A 95 27.68 14.96 4.09
CA SER A 95 29.00 15.52 3.86
C SER A 95 29.15 16.17 2.46
N PHE A 96 28.24 15.88 1.54
CA PHE A 96 28.25 16.32 0.15
C PHE A 96 27.30 17.51 -0.07
N ILE A 97 27.77 18.69 0.35
CA ILE A 97 26.96 19.91 0.35
C ILE A 97 26.49 20.29 -1.06
N GLY A 98 25.17 20.43 -1.21
CA GLY A 98 24.52 20.83 -2.46
C GLY A 98 24.38 19.71 -3.50
N TRP A 99 24.73 18.47 -3.17
CA TRP A 99 24.47 17.31 -4.02
C TRP A 99 23.00 16.90 -3.91
N ASP A 100 22.42 16.51 -5.04
CA ASP A 100 21.07 15.96 -5.11
C ASP A 100 21.14 14.43 -4.98
N PHE A 101 20.84 13.94 -3.78
CA PHE A 101 20.71 12.51 -3.49
C PHE A 101 19.28 11.97 -3.63
N ASP A 102 18.34 12.82 -4.05
CA ASP A 102 16.95 12.42 -4.27
C ASP A 102 16.74 11.93 -5.71
N THR A 103 17.52 12.47 -6.66
CA THR A 103 17.34 12.17 -8.10
C THR A 103 18.62 11.91 -8.89
N THR A 104 19.78 12.41 -8.47
CA THR A 104 21.02 12.38 -9.29
C THR A 104 22.04 11.36 -8.78
N TRP A 105 22.27 11.37 -7.47
CA TRP A 105 23.22 10.49 -6.78
C TRP A 105 22.51 9.60 -5.78
N GLY A 106 23.15 8.51 -5.39
CA GLY A 106 22.79 7.82 -4.16
C GLY A 106 24.01 7.14 -3.53
N ILE A 107 23.88 6.75 -2.27
CA ILE A 107 24.99 6.34 -1.41
C ILE A 107 24.49 5.38 -0.32
N GLY A 108 25.28 4.36 0.04
CA GLY A 108 24.93 3.42 1.12
C GLY A 108 23.81 2.44 0.78
N LEU A 109 23.71 2.03 -0.49
CA LEU A 109 22.58 1.23 -1.00
C LEU A 109 22.73 -0.30 -0.87
N ASP A 110 23.96 -0.76 -0.65
CA ASP A 110 24.36 -2.13 -0.29
C ASP A 110 25.82 -2.01 0.22
N SER A 111 26.30 -3.03 0.93
CA SER A 111 27.70 -3.25 1.32
C SER A 111 28.73 -3.19 0.16
N ALA A 112 28.26 -3.07 -1.09
CA ALA A 112 29.09 -2.90 -2.28
C ALA A 112 29.25 -1.42 -2.73
N TYR A 113 28.49 -0.47 -2.18
CA TYR A 113 28.44 0.93 -2.62
C TYR A 113 28.66 1.91 -1.48
N ASP A 114 29.90 1.95 -0.99
CA ASP A 114 30.26 2.78 0.15
C ASP A 114 30.35 4.28 -0.17
N PHE A 115 30.41 4.69 -1.46
CA PHE A 115 30.54 6.08 -1.92
C PHE A 115 29.44 6.47 -2.93
N PRO A 116 29.22 7.77 -3.25
CA PRO A 116 28.15 8.19 -4.14
C PRO A 116 28.24 7.55 -5.54
N THR A 117 27.14 7.10 -6.10
CA THR A 117 27.07 6.60 -7.48
C THR A 117 25.95 7.28 -8.25
N LEU A 118 26.16 7.46 -9.56
CA LEU A 118 25.21 8.13 -10.44
C LEU A 118 24.04 7.23 -10.80
N GLY A 119 22.85 7.81 -10.89
CA GLY A 119 21.69 7.13 -11.43
C GLY A 119 21.26 5.97 -10.53
N LEU A 120 21.00 6.28 -9.27
CA LEU A 120 20.17 5.43 -8.44
C LEU A 120 18.73 5.88 -8.71
N GLY A 121 17.85 4.92 -8.98
CA GLY A 121 16.48 5.19 -9.37
C GLY A 121 15.69 5.73 -8.18
N GLY A 122 14.52 5.17 -7.95
CA GLY A 122 13.66 5.59 -6.84
C GLY A 122 14.01 4.96 -5.50
N SER A 123 13.82 5.72 -4.43
CA SER A 123 13.55 5.13 -3.10
C SER A 123 12.06 4.81 -2.95
N ILE A 124 11.74 3.62 -2.48
CA ILE A 124 10.38 3.21 -2.15
C ILE A 124 10.26 3.16 -0.64
N ILE A 125 9.39 4.00 -0.10
CA ILE A 125 9.05 4.03 1.33
C ILE A 125 7.70 3.37 1.52
N THR A 126 7.62 2.40 2.42
CA THR A 126 6.35 1.78 2.82
C THR A 126 5.85 2.34 4.13
N THR A 127 4.53 2.45 4.24
CA THR A 127 3.82 2.73 5.49
C THR A 127 2.58 1.86 5.57
N GLN A 128 2.09 1.60 6.78
CA GLN A 128 0.90 0.77 7.00
C GLN A 128 0.07 1.32 8.16
N SER A 129 -1.25 1.23 8.05
CA SER A 129 -2.13 1.41 9.21
C SER A 129 -2.09 0.16 10.12
N PRO A 130 -2.57 0.25 11.37
CA PRO A 130 -2.77 -0.93 12.21
C PRO A 130 -3.67 -1.96 11.54
N GLY A 131 -3.44 -3.25 11.81
CA GLY A 131 -4.30 -4.34 11.32
C GLY A 131 -3.69 -5.22 10.24
N GLY A 132 -2.46 -4.97 9.82
CA GLY A 132 -1.76 -5.83 8.87
C GLY A 132 -0.32 -5.42 8.68
N THR A 133 0.32 -6.09 7.73
CA THR A 133 1.70 -5.80 7.34
C THR A 133 1.84 -5.68 5.82
N ILE A 134 2.71 -4.79 5.36
CA ILE A 134 3.25 -4.76 4.00
C ILE A 134 4.68 -5.31 4.03
N SER A 135 5.08 -6.06 3.01
CA SER A 135 6.44 -6.59 2.87
C SER A 135 6.98 -6.31 1.47
N PRO A 136 8.20 -5.77 1.31
CA PRO A 136 9.11 -5.35 2.38
C PRO A 136 8.64 -4.13 3.19
N ASP A 137 8.75 -4.16 4.53
CA ASP A 137 8.40 -3.03 5.42
C ASP A 137 9.61 -2.16 5.77
N LYS A 138 10.22 -1.56 4.75
CA LYS A 138 11.39 -0.68 4.93
C LYS A 138 11.58 0.20 3.71
N THR A 139 12.26 1.32 3.91
CA THR A 139 12.76 2.12 2.81
C THR A 139 13.83 1.34 2.05
N LEU A 140 13.56 1.08 0.77
CA LEU A 140 14.49 0.43 -0.16
C LEU A 140 14.80 1.36 -1.31
N VAL A 141 16.03 1.33 -1.81
CA VAL A 141 16.43 2.10 -2.99
C VAL A 141 16.68 1.15 -4.14
N TYR A 142 16.21 1.52 -5.32
CA TYR A 142 16.26 0.71 -6.52
C TYR A 142 17.01 1.42 -7.63
N ALA A 143 17.76 0.67 -8.45
CA ALA A 143 18.42 1.25 -9.63
C ALA A 143 17.37 1.62 -10.71
N PRO A 144 17.67 2.55 -11.64
CA PRO A 144 16.74 2.94 -12.70
C PRO A 144 16.31 1.74 -13.53
N GLY A 145 15.00 1.65 -13.81
CA GLY A 145 14.44 0.53 -14.57
C GLY A 145 14.22 -0.75 -13.76
N SER A 146 14.58 -0.75 -12.47
CA SER A 146 14.36 -1.88 -11.58
C SER A 146 12.87 -2.19 -11.40
N VAL A 147 12.62 -3.39 -10.88
CA VAL A 147 11.29 -3.89 -10.58
C VAL A 147 11.25 -4.32 -9.11
N ALA A 148 10.18 -3.97 -8.41
CA ALA A 148 9.98 -4.28 -7.00
C ALA A 148 8.64 -4.95 -6.76
N ASN A 149 8.63 -6.01 -5.95
CA ASN A 149 7.42 -6.77 -5.61
C ASN A 149 7.03 -6.52 -4.17
N TYR A 150 5.74 -6.24 -3.94
CA TYR A 150 5.18 -5.99 -2.62
C TYR A 150 4.01 -6.93 -2.34
N SER A 151 3.89 -7.35 -1.09
CA SER A 151 2.79 -8.20 -0.62
C SER A 151 2.24 -7.67 0.70
N LEU A 152 0.92 -7.72 0.84
CA LEU A 152 0.21 -7.36 2.05
C LEU A 152 -0.35 -8.61 2.74
N THR A 153 -0.26 -8.62 4.06
CA THR A 153 -0.84 -9.65 4.91
C THR A 153 -1.69 -8.99 6.00
N PRO A 154 -3.03 -8.97 5.84
CA PRO A 154 -3.92 -8.57 6.93
C PRO A 154 -3.75 -9.49 8.13
N ASN A 155 -3.89 -8.92 9.32
CA ASN A 155 -4.02 -9.70 10.54
C ASN A 155 -5.41 -10.36 10.57
N TYR A 156 -5.57 -11.38 11.41
CA TYR A 156 -6.88 -12.00 11.63
C TYR A 156 -7.91 -10.95 12.07
N GLY A 157 -9.09 -10.94 11.44
CA GLY A 157 -10.13 -9.94 11.69
C GLY A 157 -9.92 -8.57 11.02
N TYR A 158 -9.02 -8.48 10.03
CA TYR A 158 -8.80 -7.29 9.23
C TYR A 158 -8.84 -7.60 7.73
N SER A 159 -9.21 -6.60 6.94
CA SER A 159 -9.13 -6.61 5.47
C SER A 159 -8.19 -5.51 4.97
N ILE A 160 -7.76 -5.64 3.72
CA ILE A 160 -7.11 -4.56 2.99
C ILE A 160 -8.22 -3.65 2.48
N VAL A 161 -8.20 -2.38 2.87
CA VAL A 161 -9.12 -1.37 2.32
C VAL A 161 -8.53 -0.80 1.03
N ASP A 162 -7.25 -0.42 1.06
CA ASP A 162 -6.61 0.20 -0.08
C ASP A 162 -5.08 0.05 -0.02
N VAL A 163 -4.46 0.17 -1.18
CA VAL A 163 -3.04 0.43 -1.35
C VAL A 163 -2.87 1.75 -2.10
N LEU A 164 -2.29 2.74 -1.44
CA LEU A 164 -2.01 4.05 -2.04
C LEU A 164 -0.56 4.06 -2.54
N ILE A 165 -0.36 4.41 -3.81
CA ILE A 165 0.97 4.71 -4.37
C ILE A 165 0.99 6.21 -4.69
N ASP A 166 1.81 6.97 -3.98
CA ASP A 166 1.88 8.44 -4.03
C ASP A 166 0.50 9.11 -3.85
N ASN A 167 -0.27 8.58 -2.90
CA ASN A 167 -1.66 8.98 -2.60
C ASN A 167 -2.70 8.62 -3.67
N TYR A 168 -2.33 7.88 -4.73
CA TYR A 168 -3.28 7.33 -5.69
C TYR A 168 -3.67 5.91 -5.33
N SER A 169 -4.98 5.70 -5.15
CA SER A 169 -5.58 4.40 -4.87
C SER A 169 -5.29 3.37 -5.95
N LYS A 170 -4.97 2.15 -5.50
CA LYS A 170 -4.87 0.94 -6.32
C LYS A 170 -5.93 -0.10 -5.93
N GLY A 171 -6.79 0.23 -4.97
CA GLY A 171 -7.83 -0.64 -4.45
C GLY A 171 -7.29 -1.68 -3.47
N SER A 172 -8.18 -2.59 -3.09
CA SER A 172 -7.88 -3.72 -2.21
C SER A 172 -7.09 -4.79 -2.95
N ILE A 173 -5.78 -4.60 -3.05
CA ILE A 173 -4.88 -5.55 -3.70
C ILE A 173 -3.90 -6.15 -2.69
N ARG A 174 -3.75 -7.47 -2.75
CA ARG A 174 -2.88 -8.21 -1.82
C ARG A 174 -1.42 -8.27 -2.28
N ARG A 175 -1.19 -8.18 -3.59
CA ARG A 175 0.14 -8.24 -4.20
C ARG A 175 0.18 -7.32 -5.41
N PHE A 176 1.31 -6.66 -5.61
CA PHE A 176 1.55 -5.84 -6.79
C PHE A 176 3.03 -5.68 -7.07
N GLU A 177 3.31 -5.23 -8.29
CA GLU A 177 4.65 -4.98 -8.78
C GLU A 177 4.77 -3.52 -9.20
N LEU A 178 5.84 -2.86 -8.74
CA LEU A 178 6.30 -1.58 -9.26
C LEU A 178 7.37 -1.85 -10.31
N THR A 179 7.06 -1.53 -11.56
CA THR A 179 7.99 -1.72 -12.68
C THR A 179 8.62 -0.41 -13.10
N ASN A 180 9.80 -0.50 -13.72
CA ASN A 180 10.51 0.63 -14.30
C ASN A 180 10.68 1.79 -13.30
N ILE A 181 11.20 1.50 -12.11
CA ILE A 181 11.35 2.50 -11.05
C ILE A 181 12.40 3.53 -11.50
N GLN A 182 11.97 4.77 -11.70
CA GLN A 182 12.83 5.90 -12.11
C GLN A 182 12.96 6.95 -11.02
N THR A 183 11.93 7.13 -10.20
CA THR A 183 11.83 8.15 -9.15
C THR A 183 11.34 7.54 -7.85
N SER A 184 11.52 8.26 -6.75
CA SER A 184 11.03 7.79 -5.45
C SER A 184 9.51 7.73 -5.38
N HIS A 185 8.97 6.76 -4.64
CA HIS A 185 7.54 6.58 -4.41
C HIS A 185 7.24 6.25 -2.95
N LYS A 186 6.05 6.63 -2.48
CA LYS A 186 5.52 6.21 -1.18
C LYS A 186 4.35 5.24 -1.38
N ILE A 187 4.45 4.07 -0.76
CA ILE A 187 3.37 3.10 -0.67
C ILE A 187 2.74 3.19 0.71
N SER A 188 1.42 3.30 0.78
CA SER A 188 0.67 3.25 2.04
C SER A 188 -0.35 2.11 1.99
N ALA A 189 -0.20 1.12 2.86
CA ALA A 189 -1.14 0.02 3.05
C ALA A 189 -2.20 0.42 4.07
N VAL A 190 -3.47 0.33 3.70
CA VAL A 190 -4.60 0.67 4.58
C VAL A 190 -5.36 -0.59 4.90
N PHE A 191 -5.37 -0.95 6.18
CA PHE A 191 -6.13 -2.05 6.76
C PHE A 191 -7.24 -1.51 7.64
N ARG A 192 -8.35 -2.26 7.71
CA ARG A 192 -9.48 -1.96 8.59
C ARG A 192 -10.03 -3.24 9.18
N LYS A 193 -10.53 -3.13 10.41
CA LYS A 193 -11.15 -4.25 11.13
C LYS A 193 -12.42 -4.66 10.40
N GLN A 194 -12.70 -5.95 10.33
CA GLN A 194 -13.87 -6.50 9.67
C GLN A 194 -14.61 -7.49 10.57
N PHE A 195 -15.89 -7.72 10.31
CA PHE A 195 -16.66 -8.78 10.94
C PHE A 195 -15.98 -10.13 10.80
N MET A 196 -16.01 -10.85 11.91
CA MET A 196 -15.61 -12.24 12.02
C MET A 196 -16.68 -12.93 12.84
N LEU A 197 -17.16 -14.06 12.36
CA LEU A 197 -18.10 -14.89 13.08
C LEU A 197 -17.37 -15.84 14.02
N VAL A 198 -18.02 -16.24 15.11
CA VAL A 198 -17.54 -17.33 15.96
C VAL A 198 -17.70 -18.66 15.23
N PRO A 199 -16.88 -19.70 15.51
CA PRO A 199 -16.91 -20.96 14.77
C PRO A 199 -18.22 -21.76 14.81
N GLN A 200 -19.20 -21.35 15.61
CA GLN A 200 -20.51 -22.00 15.76
C GLN A 200 -21.67 -21.10 15.30
N SER A 201 -21.37 -19.92 14.77
CA SER A 201 -22.39 -19.02 14.25
C SER A 201 -23.11 -19.67 13.07
N GLU A 202 -24.44 -19.49 13.03
CA GLU A 202 -25.29 -19.90 11.91
C GLU A 202 -25.51 -18.75 10.91
N LEU A 203 -25.01 -17.55 11.22
CA LEU A 203 -24.98 -16.44 10.28
C LEU A 203 -23.97 -16.73 9.15
N MET A 204 -24.28 -16.22 7.97
CA MET A 204 -23.38 -16.27 6.81
C MET A 204 -22.98 -14.86 6.41
N LEU A 205 -21.68 -14.61 6.24
CA LEU A 205 -21.17 -13.35 5.70
C LEU A 205 -21.08 -13.47 4.18
N ASP A 206 -21.93 -12.74 3.47
CA ASP A 206 -21.79 -12.54 2.03
C ASP A 206 -21.20 -11.16 1.78
N ARG A 207 -19.88 -11.14 1.57
CA ARG A 207 -19.10 -9.92 1.40
C ARG A 207 -19.27 -9.31 0.01
N ASP A 208 -19.64 -10.12 -0.98
CA ASP A 208 -19.77 -9.68 -2.36
C ASP A 208 -21.08 -8.89 -2.53
N ASP A 209 -22.15 -9.35 -1.87
CA ASP A 209 -23.44 -8.65 -1.84
C ASP A 209 -23.59 -7.69 -0.63
N GLY A 210 -22.63 -7.69 0.30
CA GLY A 210 -22.60 -6.77 1.44
C GLY A 210 -23.65 -7.08 2.52
N VAL A 211 -23.97 -8.36 2.69
CA VAL A 211 -25.04 -8.82 3.60
C VAL A 211 -24.55 -9.83 4.64
N ILE A 212 -25.28 -9.90 5.74
CA ILE A 212 -25.22 -10.97 6.73
C ILE A 212 -26.53 -11.73 6.64
N VAL A 213 -26.48 -13.00 6.29
CA VAL A 213 -27.68 -13.82 6.11
C VAL A 213 -27.95 -14.65 7.35
N SER A 214 -29.19 -14.60 7.83
CA SER A 214 -29.73 -15.47 8.87
C SER A 214 -30.80 -16.39 8.29
N PHE A 215 -30.84 -17.61 8.80
CA PHE A 215 -31.86 -18.62 8.52
C PHE A 215 -32.91 -18.72 9.64
N ASP A 216 -32.64 -18.10 10.79
CA ASP A 216 -33.54 -17.98 11.93
C ASP A 216 -34.28 -16.63 11.87
N ASP A 217 -35.61 -16.70 11.96
CA ASP A 217 -36.54 -15.57 11.96
C ASP A 217 -37.01 -15.19 13.37
N ASN A 218 -36.31 -15.62 14.41
CA ASN A 218 -36.63 -15.32 15.80
C ASN A 218 -35.42 -14.80 16.58
N LEU A 219 -34.56 -14.04 15.92
CA LEU A 219 -33.36 -13.48 16.53
C LEU A 219 -33.62 -12.12 17.17
N THR A 220 -33.16 -11.99 18.42
CA THR A 220 -32.96 -10.68 19.04
C THR A 220 -31.62 -10.08 18.59
N VAL A 221 -31.46 -8.77 18.79
CA VAL A 221 -30.17 -8.10 18.59
C VAL A 221 -29.06 -8.77 19.40
N SER A 222 -29.35 -9.25 20.61
CA SER A 222 -28.38 -9.95 21.46
C SER A 222 -27.91 -11.27 20.86
N ASP A 223 -28.81 -12.02 20.23
CA ASP A 223 -28.49 -13.30 19.59
C ASP A 223 -27.54 -13.07 18.41
N ILE A 224 -27.85 -12.07 17.58
CA ILE A 224 -27.02 -11.68 16.43
C ILE A 224 -25.64 -11.22 16.87
N ILE A 225 -25.54 -10.37 17.90
CA ILE A 225 -24.25 -9.87 18.39
C ILE A 225 -23.39 -11.03 18.93
N SER A 226 -24.01 -12.03 19.56
CA SER A 226 -23.29 -13.17 20.15
C SER A 226 -22.56 -14.03 19.11
N ASP A 227 -22.97 -13.95 17.85
CA ASP A 227 -22.39 -14.67 16.73
C ASP A 227 -21.11 -14.02 16.18
N PHE A 228 -20.81 -12.78 16.58
CA PHE A 228 -19.57 -12.11 16.19
C PHE A 228 -18.45 -12.34 17.20
N SER A 229 -17.23 -12.54 16.70
CA SER A 229 -16.03 -12.58 17.54
C SER A 229 -15.59 -11.19 18.03
N SER A 230 -16.22 -10.13 17.54
CA SER A 230 -15.93 -8.74 17.90
C SER A 230 -16.94 -8.25 18.94
N THR A 231 -16.48 -7.51 19.95
CA THR A 231 -17.32 -7.08 21.07
C THR A 231 -18.16 -5.83 20.78
N ASP A 232 -17.79 -5.04 19.78
CA ASP A 232 -18.33 -3.70 19.55
C ASP A 232 -19.18 -3.69 18.28
N VAL A 233 -20.22 -4.51 18.25
CA VAL A 233 -21.19 -4.61 17.14
C VAL A 233 -22.49 -3.93 17.55
N VAL A 234 -23.03 -3.10 16.65
CA VAL A 234 -24.27 -2.35 16.86
C VAL A 234 -25.22 -2.58 15.70
N LEU A 235 -26.49 -2.82 15.99
CA LEU A 235 -27.55 -2.93 14.99
C LEU A 235 -28.35 -1.64 14.94
N MET A 236 -28.58 -1.14 13.72
CA MET A 236 -29.34 0.07 13.44
C MET A 236 -30.52 -0.27 12.53
N ASN A 237 -31.68 0.28 12.81
CA ASN A 237 -32.85 0.21 11.94
C ASN A 237 -33.33 1.63 11.65
N ASN A 238 -33.45 2.00 10.36
CA ASN A 238 -33.86 3.33 9.92
C ASN A 238 -33.09 4.51 10.57
N GLY A 239 -31.81 4.29 10.91
CA GLY A 239 -30.95 5.29 11.54
C GLY A 239 -31.02 5.36 13.07
N GLU A 240 -31.85 4.54 13.71
CA GLU A 240 -31.91 4.41 15.17
C GLU A 240 -31.23 3.11 15.63
N GLN A 241 -30.51 3.18 16.74
CA GLN A 241 -29.87 2.00 17.34
C GLN A 241 -30.91 1.15 18.05
N LEU A 242 -30.91 -0.15 17.76
CA LEU A 242 -31.77 -1.13 18.43
C LEU A 242 -31.21 -1.53 19.80
N SER A 243 -32.11 -1.81 20.75
CA SER A 243 -31.79 -2.37 22.06
C SER A 243 -31.53 -3.88 21.96
N GLN A 244 -30.84 -4.46 22.93
CA GLN A 244 -30.43 -5.88 22.89
C GLN A 244 -31.60 -6.87 22.79
N ASP A 245 -32.75 -6.53 23.38
CA ASP A 245 -33.96 -7.37 23.37
C ASP A 245 -34.86 -7.10 22.16
N ASP A 246 -34.54 -6.10 21.34
CA ASP A 246 -35.32 -5.78 20.15
C ASP A 246 -35.15 -6.88 19.08
N THR A 247 -36.19 -7.08 18.29
CA THR A 247 -36.12 -7.94 17.10
C THR A 247 -35.44 -7.19 15.98
N ALA A 248 -34.54 -7.87 15.27
CA ALA A 248 -33.92 -7.34 14.07
C ALA A 248 -34.55 -8.00 12.85
N GLY A 249 -34.84 -7.21 11.82
CA GLY A 249 -35.39 -7.70 10.56
C GLY A 249 -34.49 -7.43 9.37
N THR A 250 -34.88 -7.97 8.22
CA THR A 250 -34.22 -7.68 6.95
C THR A 250 -34.15 -6.17 6.72
N GLY A 251 -32.96 -5.68 6.36
CA GLY A 251 -32.69 -4.26 6.14
C GLY A 251 -32.05 -3.55 7.34
N CYS A 252 -31.91 -4.21 8.50
CA CYS A 252 -31.13 -3.65 9.62
C CYS A 252 -29.65 -3.54 9.22
N GLN A 253 -29.01 -2.41 9.53
CA GLN A 253 -27.57 -2.26 9.36
C GLN A 253 -26.83 -2.82 10.57
N VAL A 254 -25.90 -3.74 10.34
CA VAL A 254 -24.99 -4.26 11.35
C VAL A 254 -23.66 -3.53 11.18
N ASN A 255 -23.24 -2.79 12.20
CA ASN A 255 -22.05 -1.95 12.18
C ASN A 255 -21.02 -2.44 13.20
N LEU A 256 -19.78 -2.63 12.74
CA LEU A 256 -18.63 -2.87 13.59
C LEU A 256 -18.02 -1.53 13.98
N MET A 257 -18.07 -1.20 15.26
CA MET A 257 -17.55 0.06 15.80
C MET A 257 -16.13 -0.11 16.32
N VAL A 258 -15.28 0.87 16.06
CA VAL A 258 -13.95 0.99 16.69
C VAL A 258 -13.73 2.47 17.01
N ALA A 259 -13.64 2.81 18.30
CA ALA A 259 -13.45 4.19 18.76
C ALA A 259 -14.45 5.18 18.12
N ASP A 260 -15.74 4.83 18.14
CA ASP A 260 -16.86 5.60 17.59
C ASP A 260 -16.90 5.75 16.06
N GLU A 261 -16.00 5.08 15.32
CA GLU A 261 -16.04 5.02 13.86
C GLU A 261 -16.56 3.66 13.36
N ILE A 262 -17.35 3.67 12.28
CA ILE A 262 -17.80 2.45 11.61
C ILE A 262 -16.63 1.89 10.79
N HIS A 263 -16.15 0.73 11.18
CA HIS A 263 -15.08 0.01 10.51
C HIS A 263 -15.58 -1.01 9.49
N ASP A 264 -16.76 -1.59 9.72
CA ASP A 264 -17.38 -2.53 8.81
C ASP A 264 -18.90 -2.36 8.91
N SER A 265 -19.60 -2.53 7.80
CA SER A 265 -21.05 -2.34 7.73
C SER A 265 -21.63 -3.29 6.71
N LEU A 266 -22.57 -4.12 7.14
CA LEU A 266 -23.28 -5.08 6.31
C LEU A 266 -24.77 -5.00 6.63
N THR A 267 -25.62 -5.36 5.68
CA THR A 267 -27.07 -5.38 5.90
C THR A 267 -27.51 -6.76 6.34
N LEU A 268 -28.27 -6.84 7.43
CA LEU A 268 -28.89 -8.08 7.88
C LEU A 268 -30.00 -8.48 6.90
N VAL A 269 -29.99 -9.75 6.51
CA VAL A 269 -31.03 -10.39 5.72
C VAL A 269 -31.49 -11.63 6.47
N ILE A 270 -32.76 -11.65 6.85
CA ILE A 270 -33.42 -12.84 7.38
C ILE A 270 -34.16 -13.48 6.20
N LEU A 271 -33.81 -14.71 5.85
CA LEU A 271 -34.46 -15.39 4.74
C LEU A 271 -35.96 -15.51 4.99
N GLY A 272 -36.74 -15.12 3.99
CA GLY A 272 -38.20 -15.09 4.05
C GLY A 272 -38.84 -13.91 4.79
N ASP A 273 -38.08 -13.09 5.52
CA ASP A 273 -38.55 -11.79 6.00
C ASP A 273 -38.39 -10.74 4.89
N VAL A 274 -39.44 -10.54 4.10
CA VAL A 274 -39.45 -9.67 2.91
C VAL A 274 -40.08 -8.30 3.22
N ASN A 275 -40.49 -8.11 4.47
CA ASN A 275 -41.15 -6.91 4.95
C ASN A 275 -40.33 -6.16 6.02
N GLY A 276 -39.31 -6.80 6.59
CA GLY A 276 -38.38 -6.24 7.56
C GLY A 276 -38.87 -6.29 9.01
N ASP A 277 -39.88 -7.11 9.32
CA ASP A 277 -40.43 -7.25 10.68
C ASP A 277 -39.70 -8.29 11.53
N GLY A 278 -38.67 -8.93 10.96
CA GLY A 278 -37.88 -9.96 11.62
C GLY A 278 -38.51 -11.33 11.61
N LYS A 279 -39.66 -11.54 10.93
CA LYS A 279 -40.38 -12.82 10.90
C LYS A 279 -40.64 -13.28 9.48
N ALA A 280 -40.43 -14.56 9.18
CA ALA A 280 -40.75 -15.15 7.90
C ALA A 280 -42.16 -15.77 7.94
N ASN A 281 -43.20 -14.95 7.76
CA ASN A 281 -44.59 -15.36 7.98
C ASN A 281 -45.49 -15.20 6.74
N ILE A 282 -46.80 -15.46 6.89
CA ILE A 282 -47.74 -15.41 5.77
C ILE A 282 -47.87 -14.01 5.14
N SER A 283 -47.57 -12.96 5.90
CA SER A 283 -47.54 -11.59 5.41
C SER A 283 -46.45 -11.40 4.37
N ASP A 284 -45.30 -12.03 4.57
CA ASP A 284 -44.16 -12.05 3.66
C ASP A 284 -44.49 -12.80 2.39
N VAL A 285 -45.06 -14.01 2.54
CA VAL A 285 -45.52 -14.83 1.41
C VAL A 285 -46.51 -14.05 0.53
N ARG A 286 -47.45 -13.31 1.15
CA ARG A 286 -48.40 -12.48 0.43
C ARG A 286 -47.71 -11.37 -0.35
N LYS A 287 -46.71 -10.70 0.25
CA LYS A 287 -45.94 -9.63 -0.42
C LYS A 287 -45.09 -10.21 -1.57
N ALA A 288 -44.34 -11.28 -1.31
CA ALA A 288 -43.54 -11.99 -2.30
C ALA A 288 -44.41 -12.49 -3.48
N LEU A 289 -45.60 -13.03 -3.22
CA LEU A 289 -46.53 -13.43 -4.28
C LEU A 289 -46.94 -12.26 -5.16
N ARG A 290 -47.30 -11.12 -4.55
CA ARG A 290 -47.67 -9.91 -5.31
C ARG A 290 -46.52 -9.42 -6.17
N VAL A 291 -45.28 -9.50 -5.68
CA VAL A 291 -44.08 -9.18 -6.47
C VAL A 291 -43.90 -10.17 -7.62
N ALA A 292 -43.97 -11.47 -7.36
CA ALA A 292 -43.80 -12.52 -8.38
C ALA A 292 -44.82 -12.42 -9.53
N VAL A 293 -46.04 -11.94 -9.25
CA VAL A 293 -47.09 -11.74 -10.27
C VAL A 293 -47.13 -10.30 -10.85
N GLY A 294 -46.20 -9.43 -10.46
CA GLY A 294 -46.10 -8.06 -10.97
C GLY A 294 -47.16 -7.08 -10.45
N LEU A 295 -47.77 -7.38 -9.30
CA LEU A 295 -48.75 -6.51 -8.62
C LEU A 295 -48.11 -5.55 -7.59
N GLU A 296 -46.84 -5.74 -7.27
CA GLU A 296 -46.06 -4.97 -6.30
C GLU A 296 -44.57 -5.08 -6.66
N SER A 297 -43.72 -4.24 -6.05
CA SER A 297 -42.27 -4.32 -6.11
C SER A 297 -41.69 -4.16 -4.70
N PHE A 298 -40.45 -4.60 -4.50
CA PHE A 298 -39.73 -4.27 -3.28
C PHE A 298 -39.13 -2.86 -3.37
N ASP A 299 -38.91 -2.26 -2.20
CA ASP A 299 -38.32 -0.93 -2.08
C ASP A 299 -36.79 -0.96 -2.14
N ASP A 300 -36.19 -2.12 -1.83
CA ASP A 300 -34.75 -2.36 -1.83
C ASP A 300 -34.44 -3.80 -2.27
N VAL A 301 -33.27 -3.99 -2.90
CA VAL A 301 -32.76 -5.29 -3.37
C VAL A 301 -32.52 -6.27 -2.23
N VAL A 302 -32.30 -5.81 -1.00
CA VAL A 302 -32.12 -6.72 0.15
C VAL A 302 -33.38 -7.54 0.47
N PHE A 303 -34.57 -7.00 0.21
CA PHE A 303 -35.82 -7.75 0.35
C PHE A 303 -36.05 -8.74 -0.79
N GLU A 304 -35.52 -8.45 -1.98
CA GLU A 304 -35.45 -9.42 -3.08
C GLU A 304 -34.50 -10.56 -2.71
N TYR A 305 -33.35 -10.26 -2.10
CA TYR A 305 -32.43 -11.26 -1.58
C TYR A 305 -33.12 -12.17 -0.55
N ALA A 306 -33.84 -11.60 0.42
CA ALA A 306 -34.59 -12.36 1.43
C ALA A 306 -35.65 -13.29 0.82
N ALA A 307 -36.25 -12.89 -0.31
CA ALA A 307 -37.32 -13.63 -0.97
C ALA A 307 -36.80 -14.69 -1.96
N ASN A 308 -35.58 -14.57 -2.44
CA ASN A 308 -34.97 -15.41 -3.47
C ASN A 308 -34.31 -16.66 -2.84
N VAL A 309 -35.12 -17.67 -2.59
CA VAL A 309 -34.78 -18.81 -1.71
C VAL A 309 -34.55 -20.13 -2.47
N VAL A 310 -34.81 -20.20 -3.77
CA VAL A 310 -34.71 -21.46 -4.55
C VAL A 310 -33.47 -21.54 -5.44
N ASP A 311 -33.18 -20.51 -6.24
CA ASP A 311 -32.16 -20.59 -7.30
C ASP A 311 -31.17 -19.43 -7.32
N SER A 312 -31.27 -18.50 -6.35
CA SER A 312 -30.40 -17.33 -6.23
C SER A 312 -30.35 -16.50 -7.52
N ASP A 313 -31.37 -16.56 -8.39
CA ASP A 313 -31.36 -15.94 -9.72
C ASP A 313 -31.73 -14.44 -9.73
N GLN A 314 -31.95 -13.88 -8.54
CA GLN A 314 -32.38 -12.52 -8.25
C GLN A 314 -33.75 -12.18 -8.87
N LYS A 315 -34.59 -13.18 -9.13
CA LYS A 315 -35.95 -12.99 -9.61
C LYS A 315 -36.92 -13.81 -8.78
N ILE A 316 -37.86 -13.10 -8.16
CA ILE A 316 -38.90 -13.78 -7.38
C ILE A 316 -39.88 -14.45 -8.33
N ASN A 317 -39.87 -15.78 -8.31
CA ASN A 317 -40.76 -16.60 -9.11
C ASN A 317 -41.70 -17.43 -8.22
N ILE A 318 -42.63 -18.16 -8.84
CA ILE A 318 -43.63 -18.94 -8.10
C ILE A 318 -42.99 -20.09 -7.31
N ALA A 319 -41.80 -20.56 -7.70
CA ALA A 319 -41.07 -21.57 -6.93
C ALA A 319 -40.58 -21.00 -5.60
N ASP A 320 -40.05 -19.77 -5.57
CA ASP A 320 -39.64 -19.08 -4.35
C ASP A 320 -40.82 -18.89 -3.41
N VAL A 321 -41.91 -18.32 -3.93
CA VAL A 321 -43.14 -18.08 -3.15
C VAL A 321 -43.68 -19.38 -2.58
N ARG A 322 -43.60 -20.48 -3.32
CA ARG A 322 -44.02 -21.80 -2.82
C ARG A 322 -43.12 -22.29 -1.68
N LEU A 323 -41.80 -22.08 -1.77
CA LEU A 323 -40.88 -22.45 -0.69
C LEU A 323 -41.12 -21.58 0.55
N LEU A 324 -41.20 -20.26 0.37
CA LEU A 324 -41.57 -19.31 1.43
C LEU A 324 -42.87 -19.71 2.13
N LEU A 325 -43.90 -20.09 1.35
CA LEU A 325 -45.17 -20.56 1.91
C LEU A 325 -44.98 -21.81 2.79
N ARG A 326 -44.17 -22.77 2.34
CA ARG A 326 -43.91 -23.99 3.12
C ARG A 326 -43.18 -23.67 4.41
N VAL A 327 -42.24 -22.73 4.39
CA VAL A 327 -41.53 -22.28 5.61
C VAL A 327 -42.47 -21.56 6.56
N ALA A 328 -43.22 -20.56 6.07
CA ALA A 328 -44.14 -19.76 6.87
C ALA A 328 -45.25 -20.58 7.57
N VAL A 329 -45.57 -21.78 7.06
CA VAL A 329 -46.56 -22.70 7.67
C VAL A 329 -45.92 -23.90 8.38
N GLY A 330 -44.60 -23.93 8.54
CA GLY A 330 -43.86 -24.97 9.28
C GLY A 330 -43.79 -26.33 8.57
N LEU A 331 -43.97 -26.37 7.25
CA LEU A 331 -43.84 -27.59 6.43
C LEU A 331 -42.42 -27.84 5.93
N GLN A 332 -41.52 -26.85 6.07
CA GLN A 332 -40.12 -26.90 5.65
C GLN A 332 -39.33 -25.84 6.43
N GLU A 333 -38.01 -26.02 6.53
CA GLU A 333 -37.07 -25.01 7.06
C GLU A 333 -36.11 -24.61 5.94
N PHE A 334 -35.52 -23.41 6.03
CA PHE A 334 -34.38 -23.07 5.19
C PHE A 334 -33.18 -23.90 5.62
N LEU A 335 -32.46 -24.46 4.65
CA LEU A 335 -31.27 -25.25 4.92
C LEU A 335 -30.05 -24.37 4.70
N LEU A 336 -29.07 -24.49 5.60
CA LEU A 336 -27.73 -23.98 5.37
C LEU A 336 -27.17 -24.67 4.11
N PRO A 337 -26.54 -23.92 3.18
CA PRO A 337 -25.78 -24.53 2.09
C PRO A 337 -24.67 -25.42 2.66
N GLU A 338 -24.52 -26.64 2.13
CA GLU A 338 -23.44 -27.58 2.47
C GLU A 338 -22.05 -27.06 2.06
#